data_AF-A0A351EKK1-F1
#
_entry.id   AF-A0A351EKK1-F1
#
_cell.length_a   1.000
_cell.length_b   1.000
_cell.length_c   1.000
_cell.angle_alpha   90.00
_cell.angle_beta   90.00
_cell.angle_gamma   90.00
#
_symmetry.space_group_name_H-M   'P 1'
#
loop_
_entity.id
_entity.type
_entity.pdbx_description
1 polymer ?
#
loop_
_entity_poly.entity_id
_entity_poly.type
_entity_poly.pdbx_seq_one_letter_code
_entity_poly.pdbx_strand_id
1 'polypeptide(L)'
;AVMIFAFEADIGVVDTNVGRLLARWSGDSLRPQLAQQIADGIVPKGDSWLWTQGMFDFGSTICTKRKPKCQICPVKNFCAWQGIGSDPAFQSAGVTRKQSRFEGSDRQARGLLLRALASSSLALQDAPSVMGLQGESARAEKLVRDLQREGLLNLKNDLLLLGNSLE
;
A
#
# COMPACT_ATOMS: atom_id res chain seq x y z
N ALA A 1 9.02 -5.15 3.68
CA ALA A 1 9.31 -3.71 3.89
C ALA A 1 10.12 -3.50 5.17
N VAL A 2 9.56 -3.70 6.38
CA VAL A 2 10.29 -3.50 7.65
C VAL A 2 11.60 -4.29 7.69
N MET A 3 11.58 -5.59 7.37
CA MET A 3 12.79 -6.43 7.32
C MET A 3 13.89 -5.89 6.39
N ILE A 4 13.50 -5.29 5.26
CA ILE A 4 14.43 -4.79 4.25
C ILE A 4 15.00 -3.43 4.69
N PHE A 5 14.14 -2.52 5.18
CA PHE A 5 14.55 -1.15 5.48
C PHE A 5 15.15 -0.96 6.87
N ALA A 6 14.70 -1.73 7.86
CA ALA A 6 15.17 -1.60 9.24
C ALA A 6 16.26 -2.61 9.59
N PHE A 7 16.27 -3.76 8.93
CA PHE A 7 17.15 -4.89 9.27
C PHE A 7 18.00 -5.37 8.10
N GLU A 8 17.94 -4.68 6.95
CA GLU A 8 18.72 -4.99 5.74
C GLU A 8 18.67 -6.48 5.34
N ALA A 9 17.55 -7.14 5.60
CA ALA A 9 17.39 -8.55 5.29
C ALA A 9 17.36 -8.77 3.77
N ASP A 10 18.00 -9.87 3.33
CA ASP A 10 18.03 -10.35 1.95
C ASP A 10 16.69 -10.95 1.52
N ILE A 11 15.69 -10.09 1.41
CA ILE A 11 14.31 -10.42 1.04
C ILE A 11 13.90 -9.48 -0.09
N GLY A 12 13.31 -10.01 -1.15
CA GLY A 12 12.82 -9.21 -2.26
C GLY A 12 11.61 -8.37 -1.84
N VAL A 13 11.60 -7.09 -2.20
CA VAL A 13 10.41 -6.25 -2.03
C VAL A 13 9.38 -6.55 -3.12
N VAL A 14 8.11 -6.67 -2.75
CA VAL A 14 7.00 -6.67 -3.72
C VAL A 14 5.95 -5.67 -3.29
N ASP A 15 5.88 -4.56 -4.03
CA ASP A 15 4.77 -3.61 -3.98
C ASP A 15 4.02 -3.61 -5.34
N THR A 16 3.09 -2.67 -5.53
CA THR A 16 2.36 -2.56 -6.80
C THR A 16 3.25 -2.19 -8.00
N ASN A 17 4.41 -1.55 -7.77
CA ASN A 17 5.38 -1.22 -8.81
C ASN A 17 6.23 -2.42 -9.18
N VAL A 18 6.83 -3.08 -8.19
CA VAL A 18 7.68 -4.25 -8.41
C VAL A 18 6.85 -5.42 -8.93
N GLY A 19 5.65 -5.67 -8.39
CA GLY A 19 4.76 -6.72 -8.93
C GLY A 19 4.38 -6.52 -10.40
N ARG A 20 4.15 -5.27 -10.82
CA ARG A 20 3.93 -4.92 -12.24
C ARG A 20 5.17 -5.17 -13.09
N LEU A 21 6.33 -4.74 -12.60
CA LEU A 21 7.60 -4.92 -13.28
C LEU A 21 7.87 -6.41 -13.50
N LEU A 22 7.74 -7.23 -12.45
CA LEU A 22 7.95 -8.67 -12.51
C LEU A 22 6.99 -9.35 -13.48
N ALA A 23 5.71 -8.98 -13.48
CA ALA A 23 4.73 -9.53 -14.42
C ALA A 23 5.09 -9.21 -15.89
N ARG A 24 5.56 -7.99 -16.16
CA ARG A 24 6.03 -7.61 -17.51
C ARG A 24 7.32 -8.31 -17.88
N TRP A 25 8.25 -8.44 -16.93
CA TRP A 25 9.52 -9.12 -17.13
C TRP A 25 9.33 -10.60 -17.44
N SER A 26 8.45 -11.29 -16.71
CA SER A 26 8.13 -12.71 -16.96
C SER A 26 7.20 -12.91 -18.16
N GLY A 27 6.40 -11.90 -18.51
CA GLY A 27 5.40 -12.01 -19.57
C GLY A 27 4.06 -12.57 -19.10
N ASP A 28 3.91 -12.81 -17.79
CA ASP A 28 2.75 -13.47 -17.19
C ASP A 28 2.10 -12.64 -16.09
N SER A 29 0.79 -12.82 -15.90
CA SER A 29 0.10 -12.28 -14.73
C SER A 29 0.50 -13.08 -13.49
N LEU A 30 0.94 -12.39 -12.44
CA LEU A 30 1.49 -13.02 -11.24
C LEU A 30 0.53 -12.93 -10.06
N ARG A 31 0.38 -14.04 -9.33
CA ARG A 31 -0.20 -14.04 -7.99
C ARG A 31 0.83 -13.52 -6.96
N PRO A 32 0.41 -12.94 -5.83
CA PRO A 32 1.32 -12.34 -4.85
C PRO A 32 2.46 -13.27 -4.41
N GLN A 33 2.16 -14.55 -4.18
CA GLN A 33 3.14 -15.54 -3.74
C GLN A 33 4.23 -15.79 -4.80
N LEU A 34 3.84 -15.88 -6.07
CA LEU A 34 4.79 -16.11 -7.16
C LEU A 34 5.64 -14.86 -7.42
N ALA A 35 5.05 -13.67 -7.33
CA ALA A 35 5.80 -12.42 -7.41
C ALA A 35 6.85 -12.33 -6.29
N GLN A 36 6.50 -12.74 -5.06
CA GLN A 36 7.43 -12.78 -3.94
C GLN A 36 8.56 -13.78 -4.17
N GLN A 37 8.25 -15.00 -4.63
CA GLN A 37 9.27 -16.01 -4.95
C GLN A 37 10.26 -15.53 -6.02
N ILE A 38 9.76 -14.86 -7.06
CA ILE A 38 10.63 -14.28 -8.09
C ILE A 38 11.52 -13.18 -7.49
N ALA A 39 10.95 -12.28 -6.69
CA ALA A 39 11.71 -11.19 -6.06
C ALA A 39 12.81 -11.73 -5.14
N ASP A 40 12.49 -12.72 -4.30
CA ASP A 40 13.45 -13.37 -3.39
C ASP A 40 14.55 -14.13 -4.17
N GLY A 41 14.24 -14.61 -5.38
CA GLY A 41 15.21 -15.30 -6.23
C GLY A 41 16.19 -14.38 -6.97
N ILE A 42 15.86 -13.10 -7.14
CA ILE A 42 16.67 -12.14 -7.92
C ILE A 42 17.31 -11.03 -7.07
N VAL A 43 16.90 -10.88 -5.80
CA VAL A 43 17.53 -9.92 -4.89
C VAL A 43 18.99 -10.33 -4.63
N PRO A 44 19.98 -9.45 -4.86
CA PRO A 44 21.37 -9.77 -4.57
C PRO A 44 21.60 -9.79 -3.05
N LYS A 45 22.31 -10.81 -2.57
CA LYS A 45 22.67 -10.94 -1.16
C LYS A 45 23.56 -9.78 -0.70
N GLY A 46 23.23 -9.17 0.43
CA GLY A 46 23.93 -8.01 0.98
C GLY A 46 23.52 -6.66 0.37
N ASP A 47 22.78 -6.66 -0.75
CA ASP A 47 22.40 -5.42 -1.47
C ASP A 47 20.87 -5.24 -1.54
N SER A 48 20.11 -5.96 -0.73
CA SER A 48 18.64 -5.93 -0.73
C SER A 48 18.05 -4.53 -0.61
N TRP A 49 18.67 -3.67 0.21
CA TRP A 49 18.26 -2.27 0.34
C TRP A 49 18.44 -1.50 -0.97
N LEU A 50 19.65 -1.54 -1.56
CA LEU A 50 19.97 -0.83 -2.79
C LEU A 50 19.15 -1.34 -3.97
N TRP A 51 19.01 -2.67 -4.08
CA TRP A 51 18.16 -3.31 -5.06
C TRP A 51 16.72 -2.83 -4.94
N THR A 52 16.18 -2.79 -3.72
CA THR A 52 14.81 -2.31 -3.44
C THR A 52 14.61 -0.86 -3.90
N GLN A 53 15.55 0.04 -3.58
CA GLN A 53 15.50 1.44 -4.06
C GLN A 53 15.52 1.50 -5.59
N GLY A 54 16.44 0.76 -6.23
CA GLY A 54 16.54 0.71 -7.68
C GLY A 54 15.26 0.18 -8.34
N MET A 55 14.60 -0.82 -7.75
CA MET A 55 13.34 -1.37 -8.26
C MET A 55 12.18 -0.37 -8.17
N PHE A 56 12.13 0.44 -7.10
CA PHE A 56 11.13 1.51 -6.96
C PHE A 56 11.35 2.65 -7.95
N ASP A 57 12.59 3.12 -8.10
CA ASP A 57 12.95 4.14 -9.07
C ASP A 57 12.67 3.68 -10.49
N PHE A 58 13.06 2.45 -10.81
CA PHE A 58 12.83 1.87 -12.12
C PHE A 58 11.33 1.69 -12.43
N GLY A 59 10.55 1.21 -11.46
CA GLY A 59 9.10 1.04 -11.58
C GLY A 59 8.33 2.36 -11.69
N SER A 60 8.85 3.45 -11.12
CA SER A 60 8.19 4.77 -11.12
C SER A 60 8.61 5.68 -12.29
N THR A 61 9.82 5.51 -12.84
CA THR A 61 10.38 6.41 -13.86
C THR A 61 10.44 5.82 -15.29
N ILE A 62 10.59 4.50 -15.41
CA ILE A 62 10.73 3.79 -16.70
C ILE A 62 9.60 2.78 -16.91
N CYS A 63 9.46 1.78 -16.03
CA CYS A 63 8.43 0.74 -16.14
C CYS A 63 7.10 1.18 -15.50
N THR A 64 6.67 2.38 -15.87
CA THR A 64 5.50 3.06 -15.28
C THR A 64 4.20 2.32 -15.57
N LYS A 65 3.19 2.54 -14.74
CA LYS A 65 1.86 1.91 -14.89
C LYS A 65 1.23 2.25 -16.24
N ARG A 66 1.31 3.51 -16.66
CA ARG A 66 0.74 4.01 -17.93
C ARG A 66 1.86 4.55 -18.79
N LYS A 67 1.93 4.08 -20.04
CA LYS A 67 2.97 4.47 -21.02
C LYS A 67 4.40 4.20 -20.51
N PRO A 68 4.76 2.93 -20.24
CA PRO A 68 6.14 2.59 -19.87
C PRO A 68 7.10 2.95 -21.00
N LYS A 69 8.31 3.38 -20.63
CA LYS A 69 9.33 3.83 -21.58
C LYS A 69 10.18 2.66 -22.09
N CYS A 70 9.52 1.65 -22.69
CA CYS A 70 10.18 0.41 -23.10
C CYS A 70 11.35 0.62 -24.07
N GLN A 71 11.34 1.70 -24.87
CA GLN A 71 12.42 2.00 -25.82
C GLN A 71 13.75 2.37 -25.17
N ILE A 72 13.72 2.94 -23.95
CA ILE A 72 14.93 3.29 -23.18
C ILE A 72 15.12 2.36 -21.96
N CYS A 73 14.35 1.28 -21.89
CA CYS A 73 14.39 0.38 -20.75
C CYS A 73 15.70 -0.41 -20.75
N PRO A 74 16.53 -0.32 -19.69
CA PRO A 74 17.85 -0.95 -19.66
C PRO A 74 17.78 -2.48 -19.72
N VAL A 75 16.64 -3.06 -19.33
CA VAL A 75 16.41 -4.52 -19.33
C VAL A 75 15.43 -4.97 -20.41
N LYS A 76 15.17 -4.14 -21.44
CA LYS A 76 14.20 -4.46 -22.51
C LYS A 76 14.47 -5.83 -23.14
N ASN A 77 15.73 -6.13 -23.45
CA ASN A 77 16.14 -7.36 -24.11
C ASN A 77 15.96 -8.62 -23.23
N PHE A 78 15.80 -8.44 -21.92
CA PHE A 78 15.56 -9.52 -20.96
C PHE A 78 14.11 -9.59 -20.48
N CYS A 79 13.25 -8.68 -20.95
CA CYS A 79 11.86 -8.58 -20.57
C CYS A 79 11.01 -9.34 -21.58
N ALA A 80 10.19 -10.31 -21.17
CA ALA A 80 9.37 -11.08 -22.09
C ALA A 80 8.32 -10.21 -22.80
N TRP A 81 7.72 -9.24 -22.11
CA TRP A 81 6.70 -8.38 -22.70
C TRP A 81 7.23 -7.35 -23.69
N GLN A 82 8.41 -6.76 -23.43
CA GLN A 82 9.06 -5.72 -24.27
C GLN A 82 8.20 -4.48 -24.61
N GLY A 83 7.00 -4.34 -24.03
CA GLY A 83 6.01 -3.34 -24.41
C GLY A 83 5.19 -3.71 -25.66
N ILE A 84 5.15 -4.99 -26.05
CA ILE A 84 4.46 -5.48 -27.25
C ILE A 84 3.26 -6.34 -26.83
N GLY A 85 2.11 -6.09 -27.45
CA GLY A 85 0.89 -6.85 -27.17
C GLY A 85 0.22 -6.46 -25.85
N SER A 86 -0.63 -7.36 -25.35
CA SER A 86 -1.38 -7.15 -24.10
C SER A 86 -0.44 -7.05 -22.90
N ASP A 87 -0.67 -6.08 -22.01
CA ASP A 87 0.16 -5.89 -20.81
C ASP A 87 -0.14 -6.99 -19.77
N PRO A 88 0.81 -7.89 -19.46
CA PRO A 88 0.59 -8.99 -18.54
C PRO A 88 0.39 -8.52 -17.09
N ALA A 89 0.78 -7.28 -16.77
CA ALA A 89 0.50 -6.72 -15.46
C ALA A 89 -0.97 -6.31 -15.27
N PHE A 90 -1.77 -6.29 -16.34
CA PHE A 90 -3.20 -6.04 -16.24
C PHE A 90 -3.86 -7.22 -15.51
N GLN A 91 -4.25 -7.00 -14.25
CA GLN A 91 -4.80 -7.97 -13.28
C GLN A 91 -3.77 -8.71 -12.41
N SER A 92 -2.47 -8.45 -12.59
CA SER A 92 -1.44 -8.98 -11.71
C SER A 92 -1.55 -8.42 -10.28
N ALA A 93 -1.04 -9.18 -9.30
CA ALA A 93 -1.08 -8.91 -7.87
C ALA A 93 -0.96 -7.42 -7.52
N GLY A 94 -2.06 -6.83 -7.04
CA GLY A 94 -2.08 -5.45 -6.51
C GLY A 94 -2.08 -4.33 -7.56
N VAL A 95 -1.97 -4.61 -8.86
CA VAL A 95 -1.83 -3.58 -9.90
C VAL A 95 -3.16 -2.92 -10.27
N THR A 96 -4.29 -3.60 -10.04
CA THR A 96 -5.59 -3.25 -10.67
C THR A 96 -6.77 -3.08 -9.71
N ARG A 97 -6.56 -2.57 -8.49
CA ARG A 97 -7.71 -1.95 -7.78
C ARG A 97 -7.72 -0.46 -8.06
N LYS A 98 -8.76 0.00 -8.77
CA LYS A 98 -9.05 1.43 -8.88
C LYS A 98 -9.29 1.92 -7.46
N GLN A 99 -8.37 2.71 -6.92
CA GLN A 99 -8.57 3.34 -5.63
C GLN A 99 -9.86 4.15 -5.70
N SER A 100 -10.78 3.92 -4.77
CA SER A 100 -12.04 4.67 -4.69
C SER A 100 -11.74 6.17 -4.50
N ARG A 101 -12.72 7.04 -4.78
CA ARG A 101 -12.56 8.49 -4.51
C ARG A 101 -12.17 8.70 -3.05
N PHE A 102 -11.37 9.72 -2.76
CA PHE A 102 -10.97 10.01 -1.37
C PHE A 102 -12.17 10.53 -0.58
N GLU A 103 -12.90 11.45 -1.20
CA GLU A 103 -14.15 11.98 -0.65
C GLU A 103 -15.19 10.88 -0.46
N GLY A 104 -15.78 10.82 0.73
CA GLY A 104 -16.75 9.83 1.18
C GLY A 104 -16.16 8.47 1.53
N SER A 105 -14.84 8.28 1.49
CA SER A 105 -14.21 6.97 1.74
C SER A 105 -13.81 6.75 3.20
N ASP A 106 -13.68 5.47 3.59
CA ASP A 106 -13.30 5.08 4.96
C ASP A 106 -11.95 5.68 5.39
N ARG A 107 -11.01 5.85 4.45
CA ARG A 107 -9.72 6.52 4.71
C ARG A 107 -9.89 7.99 5.08
N GLN A 108 -10.84 8.70 4.48
CA GLN A 108 -11.12 10.09 4.83
C GLN A 108 -11.75 10.15 6.21
N ALA A 109 -12.80 9.37 6.45
CA ALA A 109 -13.51 9.31 7.73
C ALA A 109 -12.57 8.99 8.89
N ARG A 110 -11.73 7.95 8.75
CA ARG A 110 -10.72 7.58 9.74
C ARG A 110 -9.69 8.69 9.96
N GLY A 111 -9.20 9.30 8.88
CA GLY A 111 -8.23 10.41 8.97
C GLY A 111 -8.79 11.65 9.67
N LEU A 112 -10.07 11.96 9.46
CA LEU A 112 -10.76 13.05 10.17
C LEU A 112 -10.84 12.77 11.68
N LEU A 113 -11.24 11.55 12.07
CA LEU A 113 -11.30 11.16 13.47
C LEU A 113 -9.91 11.22 14.13
N LEU A 114 -8.89 10.60 13.51
CA LEU A 114 -7.53 10.62 14.05
C LEU A 114 -6.97 12.04 14.17
N ARG A 115 -7.30 12.93 13.21
CA ARG A 115 -6.91 14.34 13.27
C ARG A 115 -7.59 15.07 14.43
N ALA A 116 -8.87 14.83 14.67
CA ALA A 116 -9.57 15.41 15.82
C ALA A 116 -8.98 14.91 17.14
N LEU A 117 -8.71 13.61 17.24
CA LEU A 117 -8.11 12.98 18.42
C LEU A 117 -6.67 13.41 18.69
N ALA A 118 -5.94 13.88 17.66
CA ALA A 118 -4.62 14.47 17.84
C ALA A 118 -4.64 15.80 18.61
N SER A 119 -5.78 16.50 18.63
CA SER A 119 -5.93 17.78 19.35
C SER A 119 -6.55 17.61 20.74
N SER A 120 -7.49 16.69 20.91
CA SER A 120 -8.17 16.43 22.19
C SER A 120 -8.91 15.10 22.19
N SER A 121 -9.31 14.61 23.36
CA SER A 121 -10.29 13.52 23.45
C SER A 121 -11.63 13.91 22.82
N LEU A 122 -12.38 12.93 22.34
CA LEU A 122 -13.70 13.12 21.73
C LEU A 122 -14.72 12.17 22.37
N ALA A 123 -15.96 12.59 22.63
CA ALA A 123 -16.99 11.64 23.04
C ALA A 123 -17.32 10.67 21.89
N LEU A 124 -17.55 9.40 22.23
CA LEU A 124 -17.84 8.33 21.26
C LEU A 124 -19.03 8.69 20.35
N GLN A 125 -20.04 9.34 20.91
CA GLN A 125 -21.25 9.79 20.20
C GLN A 125 -20.98 10.85 19.12
N ASP A 126 -19.88 11.61 19.23
CA ASP A 126 -19.53 12.68 18.29
C ASP A 126 -18.73 12.14 17.09
N ALA A 127 -18.23 10.90 17.17
CA ALA A 127 -17.41 10.30 16.14
C ALA A 127 -18.07 10.31 14.75
N PRO A 128 -19.37 9.95 14.57
CA PRO A 128 -20.00 10.01 13.26
C PRO A 128 -19.99 11.41 12.64
N SER A 129 -20.16 12.47 13.45
CA SER A 129 -20.16 13.85 12.96
C SER A 129 -18.78 14.27 12.47
N VAL A 130 -17.74 14.02 13.28
CA VAL A 130 -16.35 14.35 12.93
C VAL A 130 -15.88 13.57 11.69
N MET A 131 -16.32 12.32 11.56
CA MET A 131 -15.97 11.45 10.44
C MET A 131 -16.68 11.84 9.12
N GLY A 132 -17.62 12.80 9.15
CA GLY A 132 -18.45 13.14 8.00
C GLY A 132 -19.43 12.03 7.62
N LEU A 133 -19.85 11.22 8.60
CA LEU A 133 -20.72 10.05 8.44
C LEU A 133 -22.06 10.26 9.18
N GLN A 134 -22.60 11.48 9.10
CA GLN A 134 -23.89 11.84 9.69
C GLN A 134 -25.00 10.97 9.06
N GLY A 135 -25.71 10.21 9.89
CA GLY A 135 -26.73 9.26 9.43
C GLY A 135 -26.19 7.86 9.04
N GLU A 136 -24.87 7.63 9.12
CA GLU A 136 -24.23 6.33 8.85
C GLU A 136 -23.61 5.72 10.12
N SER A 137 -24.34 5.71 11.25
CA SER A 137 -23.81 5.31 12.57
C SER A 137 -23.17 3.93 12.59
N ALA A 138 -23.77 2.93 11.93
CA ALA A 138 -23.22 1.58 11.86
C ALA A 138 -21.83 1.54 11.18
N ARG A 139 -21.62 2.40 10.16
CA ARG A 139 -20.34 2.52 9.47
C ARG A 139 -19.31 3.24 10.34
N ALA A 140 -19.70 4.35 10.97
CA ALA A 140 -18.83 5.07 11.90
C ALA A 140 -18.36 4.16 13.04
N GLU A 141 -19.27 3.43 13.69
CA GLU A 141 -18.95 2.47 14.75
C GLU A 141 -17.99 1.37 14.28
N LYS A 142 -18.24 0.81 13.09
CA LYS A 142 -17.34 -0.19 12.50
C LYS A 142 -15.93 0.38 12.35
N LEU A 143 -15.80 1.60 11.84
CA LEU A 143 -14.51 2.24 11.62
C LEU A 143 -13.79 2.59 12.93
N VAL A 144 -14.53 3.01 13.97
CA VAL A 144 -13.98 3.19 15.32
C VAL A 144 -13.44 1.87 15.86
N ARG A 145 -14.20 0.77 15.76
CA ARG A 145 -13.75 -0.57 16.16
C ARG A 145 -12.51 -1.03 15.38
N ASP A 146 -12.46 -0.77 14.08
CA ASP A 146 -11.31 -1.09 13.24
C ASP A 146 -10.06 -0.32 13.70
N LEU A 147 -10.18 0.99 13.96
CA LEU A 147 -9.10 1.83 14.49
C LEU A 147 -8.62 1.39 15.88
N GLN A 148 -9.53 0.97 16.76
CA GLN A 148 -9.19 0.45 18.07
C GLN A 148 -8.41 -0.87 17.97
N ARG A 149 -8.85 -1.80 17.11
CA ARG A 149 -8.15 -3.07 16.86
C ARG A 149 -6.74 -2.86 16.30
N GLU A 150 -6.55 -1.79 15.54
CA GLU A 150 -5.25 -1.38 15.00
C GLU A 150 -4.38 -0.64 16.04
N GLY A 151 -4.88 -0.38 17.24
CA GLY A 151 -4.15 0.31 18.31
C GLY A 151 -3.99 1.82 18.07
N LEU A 152 -4.77 2.39 17.14
CA LEU A 152 -4.68 3.81 16.78
C LEU A 152 -5.52 4.72 17.69
N LEU A 153 -6.48 4.14 18.43
CA LEU A 153 -7.26 4.85 19.43
C LEU A 153 -7.64 3.94 20.60
N ASN A 154 -8.04 4.55 21.70
CA ASN A 154 -8.62 3.88 22.86
C ASN A 154 -9.93 4.53 23.29
N LEU A 155 -10.77 3.77 24.01
CA LEU A 155 -12.01 4.24 24.60
C LEU A 155 -11.91 4.15 26.13
N LYS A 156 -12.02 5.28 26.83
CA LYS A 156 -12.08 5.37 28.30
C LYS A 156 -13.26 6.24 28.69
N ASN A 157 -14.18 5.75 29.53
CA ASN A 157 -15.33 6.53 30.02
C ASN A 157 -16.09 7.25 28.89
N ASP A 158 -16.40 6.52 27.81
CA ASP A 158 -17.04 7.05 26.59
C ASP A 158 -16.25 8.14 25.83
N LEU A 159 -14.99 8.37 26.20
CA LEU A 159 -14.06 9.25 25.49
C LEU A 159 -13.08 8.44 24.64
N LEU A 160 -13.06 8.76 23.36
CA LEU A 160 -12.04 8.34 22.40
C LEU A 160 -10.77 9.15 22.62
N LEU A 161 -9.63 8.47 22.60
CA LEU A 161 -8.29 9.00 22.81
C LEU A 161 -7.36 8.48 21.71
N LEU A 162 -6.37 9.28 21.28
CA LEU A 162 -5.39 8.86 20.28
C LEU A 162 -4.36 7.90 20.88
N GLY A 163 -4.21 6.72 20.28
CA GLY A 163 -3.23 5.71 20.68
C GLY A 163 -3.34 5.28 22.16
N ASN A 164 -2.28 4.63 22.65
CA ASN A 164 -2.10 4.29 24.06
C ASN A 164 -1.60 5.51 24.84
N SER A 165 -2.29 6.64 24.79
CA SER A 165 -2.10 7.72 25.76
C SER A 165 -2.57 7.24 27.16
N LEU A 166 -1.73 6.36 27.72
CA LEU A 166 -1.37 6.23 29.12
C LEU A 166 -0.87 7.63 29.54
N GLU A 167 -1.49 8.35 30.47
CA GLU A 167 -1.44 8.04 31.91
C GLU A 167 -0.65 6.79 32.27
#